data_AF-A0A2S9G789-F1
#
_entry.id   AF-A0A2S9G789-F1
#
_cell.length_a   1.000
_cell.length_b   1.000
_cell.length_c   1.000
_cell.angle_alpha   90.00
_cell.angle_beta   90.00
_cell.angle_gamma   90.00
#
_symmetry.space_group_name_H-M   'P 1'
#
loop_
_entity.id
_entity.type
_entity.pdbx_description
1 polymer ?
#
loop_
_entity_poly.entity_id
_entity_poly.type
_entity_poly.pdbx_seq_one_letter_code
_entity_poly.pdbx_strand_id
1 'polypeptide(L)'
;DGDKRTALFNSGSEAVENAVKIARTFTRKQAVVSFDHAYHGRTNLTMALTAKSMPYKHGFGPFAPEIYRAPLSYPFRDAEFGGK
;
A
#
# COMPACT_ATOMS: atom_id res chain seq x y z
N ASP A 1 -6.95 12.09 -23.01
CA ASP A 1 -6.05 12.51 -21.92
C ASP A 1 -6.63 13.68 -21.15
N GLY A 2 -6.71 13.55 -19.83
CA GLY A 2 -7.14 14.64 -18.94
C GLY A 2 -5.98 15.51 -18.47
N ASP A 3 -6.29 16.71 -18.02
CA ASP A 3 -5.35 17.67 -17.42
C ASP A 3 -4.65 17.05 -16.18
N LYS A 4 -3.31 17.08 -16.15
CA LYS A 4 -2.50 16.50 -15.06
C LYS A 4 -1.81 17.59 -14.23
N ARG A 5 -1.55 17.32 -12.95
CA ARG A 5 -0.81 18.18 -12.01
C ARG A 5 0.09 17.31 -11.12
N THR A 6 1.16 17.89 -10.57
CA THR A 6 2.17 17.18 -9.75
C THR A 6 2.46 17.94 -8.47
N ALA A 7 2.75 17.22 -7.39
CA ALA A 7 3.33 17.73 -6.14
C ALA A 7 4.63 16.97 -5.82
N LEU A 8 5.61 17.65 -5.23
CA LEU A 8 6.93 17.09 -4.91
C LEU A 8 7.08 16.87 -3.40
N PHE A 9 7.74 15.76 -3.02
CA PHE A 9 7.99 15.35 -1.63
C PHE A 9 9.44 14.84 -1.50
N ASN A 10 9.93 14.60 -0.29
CA ASN A 10 11.33 14.23 -0.05
C ASN A 10 11.59 12.72 -0.22
N SER A 11 10.61 11.88 0.15
CA SER A 11 10.75 10.42 0.18
C SER A 11 9.61 9.70 -0.51
N GLY A 12 9.85 8.43 -0.88
CA GLY A 12 8.81 7.55 -1.42
C GLY A 12 7.66 7.31 -0.44
N SER A 13 7.94 7.26 0.87
CA SER A 13 6.87 7.09 1.88
C SER A 13 5.95 8.32 1.91
N GLU A 14 6.51 9.53 1.86
CA GLU A 14 5.73 10.77 1.79
C GLU A 14 4.93 10.86 0.48
N ALA A 15 5.50 10.41 -0.65
CA ALA A 15 4.77 10.36 -1.91
C ALA A 15 3.54 9.44 -1.83
N VAL A 16 3.68 8.24 -1.23
CA VAL A 16 2.55 7.31 -1.03
C VAL A 16 1.53 7.88 -0.05
N GLU A 17 1.96 8.47 1.07
CA GLU A 17 1.09 9.15 2.03
C GLU A 17 0.24 10.22 1.34
N ASN A 18 0.85 11.05 0.50
CA ASN A 18 0.13 12.10 -0.21
C ASN A 18 -0.76 11.57 -1.34
N ALA A 19 -0.37 10.49 -2.03
CA ALA A 19 -1.25 9.82 -2.99
C ALA A 19 -2.52 9.30 -2.30
N VAL A 20 -2.40 8.67 -1.13
CA VAL A 20 -3.55 8.22 -0.34
C VAL A 20 -4.39 9.41 0.14
N LYS A 21 -3.76 10.50 0.61
CA LYS A 21 -4.47 11.73 0.99
C LYS A 21 -5.29 12.31 -0.16
N ILE A 22 -4.72 12.40 -1.36
CA ILE A 22 -5.39 12.93 -2.56
C ILE A 22 -6.56 12.01 -2.93
N ALA A 23 -6.35 10.69 -2.98
CA ALA A 23 -7.39 9.72 -3.33
C ALA A 23 -8.57 9.75 -2.34
N ARG A 24 -8.31 9.74 -1.03
CA ARG A 24 -9.34 9.83 0.02
C ARG A 24 -10.09 11.15 -0.04
N THR A 25 -9.38 12.27 -0.26
CA THR A 25 -9.98 13.61 -0.35
C THR A 25 -10.91 13.72 -1.57
N PHE A 26 -10.46 13.21 -2.72
CA PHE A 26 -11.23 13.27 -3.96
C PHE A 26 -12.46 12.35 -3.92
N THR A 27 -12.27 11.10 -3.47
CA THR A 27 -13.34 10.08 -3.52
C THR A 27 -14.28 10.11 -2.32
N ARG A 28 -13.87 10.73 -1.21
CA ARG A 28 -14.55 10.68 0.10
C ARG A 28 -14.68 9.27 0.67
N LYS A 29 -13.89 8.31 0.19
CA LYS A 29 -13.83 6.92 0.67
C LYS A 29 -12.56 6.71 1.49
N GLN A 30 -12.61 5.81 2.48
CA GLN A 30 -11.50 5.58 3.41
C GLN A 30 -10.61 4.38 3.03
N ALA A 31 -11.21 3.30 2.54
CA ALA A 31 -10.52 2.04 2.27
C ALA A 31 -9.44 2.17 1.19
N VAL A 32 -8.29 1.54 1.44
CA VAL A 32 -7.19 1.38 0.48
C VAL A 32 -6.81 -0.10 0.42
N VAL A 33 -6.66 -0.63 -0.79
CA VAL A 33 -6.19 -1.99 -1.02
C VAL A 33 -4.70 -1.95 -1.38
N SER A 34 -3.94 -2.85 -0.77
CA SER A 34 -2.57 -3.18 -1.15
C SER A 34 -2.48 -4.67 -1.48
N PHE A 35 -1.40 -5.08 -2.13
CA PHE A 35 -1.24 -6.47 -2.56
C PHE A 35 -0.39 -7.29 -1.59
N ASP A 36 -0.49 -8.61 -1.71
CA ASP A 36 0.53 -9.51 -1.19
C ASP A 36 1.90 -9.17 -1.79
N HIS A 37 2.96 -9.41 -1.02
CA HIS A 37 4.35 -9.07 -1.36
C HIS A 37 4.65 -7.57 -1.56
N ALA A 38 3.69 -6.66 -1.33
CA ALA A 38 3.91 -5.22 -1.49
C ALA A 38 4.86 -4.61 -0.45
N TYR A 39 5.57 -3.55 -0.83
CA TYR A 39 6.36 -2.67 0.03
C TYR A 39 6.11 -1.21 -0.35
N HIS A 40 5.72 -0.38 0.63
CA HIS A 40 5.32 1.00 0.38
C HIS A 40 6.01 2.03 1.27
N GLY A 41 6.84 1.61 2.23
CA GLY A 41 7.57 2.53 3.10
C GLY A 41 7.58 2.11 4.57
N ARG A 42 8.01 3.04 5.42
CA ARG A 42 8.26 2.82 6.86
C ARG A 42 7.56 3.83 7.79
N THR A 43 6.68 4.67 7.26
CA THR A 43 5.73 5.45 8.07
C THR A 43 4.57 4.56 8.52
N ASN A 44 3.76 4.99 9.49
CA ASN A 44 2.67 4.16 10.03
C ASN A 44 1.70 3.65 8.95
N LEU A 45 1.24 4.54 8.05
CA LEU A 45 0.37 4.17 6.92
C LEU A 45 1.09 3.25 5.92
N THR A 46 2.33 3.57 5.56
CA THR A 46 3.06 2.81 4.55
C THR A 46 3.54 1.44 5.05
N MET A 47 3.75 1.29 6.37
CA MET A 47 3.89 -0.01 7.04
C MET A 47 2.60 -0.82 6.97
N ALA A 48 1.43 -0.18 7.16
CA ALA A 48 0.13 -0.85 7.00
C ALA A 48 -0.01 -1.45 5.59
N LEU A 49 0.32 -0.65 4.57
CA LEU A 49 0.33 -1.03 3.15
C LEU A 49 1.40 -2.08 2.81
N THR A 50 2.51 -2.12 3.55
CA THR A 50 3.58 -3.12 3.36
C THR A 50 3.13 -4.51 3.85
N ALA A 51 3.44 -5.56 3.08
CA ALA A 51 3.02 -6.93 3.37
C ALA A 51 3.93 -7.61 4.40
N LYS A 52 5.26 -7.58 4.17
CA LYS A 52 6.22 -8.33 4.99
C LYS A 52 6.36 -7.71 6.39
N SER A 53 6.11 -8.50 7.43
CA SER A 53 6.17 -8.01 8.83
C SER A 53 7.59 -7.81 9.36
N MET A 54 8.51 -8.73 9.10
CA MET A 54 9.91 -8.61 9.54
C MET A 54 10.80 -8.15 8.38
N PRO A 55 11.64 -7.11 8.54
CA PRO A 55 11.84 -6.26 9.72
C PRO A 55 10.96 -5.00 9.76
N TYR A 56 9.97 -4.87 8.87
CA TYR A 56 9.37 -3.57 8.55
C TYR A 56 8.22 -3.14 9.46
N LYS A 57 7.52 -4.05 10.13
CA LYS A 57 6.24 -3.78 10.84
C LYS A 57 6.25 -4.29 12.28
N HIS A 58 7.02 -5.33 12.58
CA HIS A 58 6.98 -5.98 13.89
C HIS A 58 7.29 -5.01 15.03
N GLY A 59 6.36 -4.90 16.00
CA GLY A 59 6.50 -4.00 17.15
C GLY A 59 6.08 -2.54 16.93
N PHE A 60 5.66 -2.14 15.72
CA PHE A 60 5.35 -0.74 15.39
C PHE A 60 3.85 -0.42 15.24
N GLY A 61 2.97 -1.37 15.56
CA GLY A 61 1.52 -1.18 15.55
C GLY A 61 0.99 -0.44 16.79
N PRO A 62 -0.31 -0.09 16.82
CA PRO A 62 -1.31 -0.34 15.78
C PRO A 62 -1.09 0.54 14.54
N PHE A 63 -1.54 0.04 13.38
CA PHE A 63 -1.38 0.70 12.09
C PHE A 63 -2.61 1.50 11.69
N ALA A 64 -2.44 2.43 10.75
CA ALA A 64 -3.52 3.17 10.13
C ALA A 64 -4.65 2.23 9.65
N PRO A 65 -5.92 2.54 9.99
CA PRO A 65 -7.05 1.68 9.69
C PRO A 65 -7.47 1.75 8.21
N GLU A 66 -8.44 0.92 7.84
CA GLU A 66 -9.03 0.85 6.49
C GLU A 66 -8.01 0.48 5.40
N ILE A 67 -7.08 -0.42 5.75
CA ILE A 67 -6.09 -0.99 4.83
C ILE A 67 -6.37 -2.48 4.67
N TYR A 68 -6.65 -2.89 3.43
CA TYR A 68 -6.99 -4.26 3.07
C TYR A 68 -5.92 -4.87 2.16
N ARG A 69 -5.88 -6.20 2.12
CA ARG A 69 -4.90 -6.98 1.34
C ARG A 69 -5.62 -7.79 0.25
N ALA A 70 -5.12 -7.71 -0.98
CA ALA A 70 -5.57 -8.55 -2.10
C ALA A 70 -4.42 -9.44 -2.61
N PRO A 71 -4.73 -10.62 -3.18
CA PRO A 71 -3.71 -11.48 -3.76
C PRO A 71 -3.05 -10.82 -4.98
N LEU A 72 -1.74 -11.00 -5.10
CA LEU A 72 -0.95 -10.59 -6.27
C LEU A 72 -0.80 -11.79 -7.20
N SER A 73 -0.74 -11.56 -8.52
CA SER A 73 -0.21 -12.59 -9.43
C SER A 73 1.30 -12.68 -9.26
N TYR A 74 1.77 -13.83 -8.80
CA TYR A 74 3.16 -14.21 -8.76
C TYR A 74 3.35 -15.49 -9.59
N PRO A 75 3.43 -15.44 -10.94
CA PRO A 75 3.29 -16.62 -11.81
C PRO A 75 4.23 -17.79 -11.48
N PHE A 76 5.44 -17.50 -11.02
CA PHE A 76 6.40 -18.51 -10.56
C PHE A 76 5.87 -19.35 -9.38
N ARG A 77 5.03 -18.76 -8.51
CA ARG A 77 4.38 -19.43 -7.37
C ARG A 77 2.89 -19.65 -7.55
N ASP A 78 2.22 -18.93 -8.44
CA ASP A 78 0.79 -19.10 -8.72
C ASP A 78 0.50 -20.54 -9.18
N ALA A 79 1.44 -21.16 -9.92
CA ALA A 79 1.34 -22.56 -10.34
C ALA A 79 1.34 -23.56 -9.17
N GLU A 80 1.90 -23.20 -8.00
CA GLU A 80 1.82 -24.01 -6.77
C GLU A 80 0.41 -23.95 -6.14
N PHE A 81 -0.38 -22.91 -6.45
CA PHE A 81 -1.73 -22.68 -5.95
C PHE A 81 -2.85 -22.91 -6.99
N GLY A 82 -2.50 -23.03 -8.28
CA GLY A 82 -3.41 -23.32 -9.41
C GLY A 82 -3.83 -24.79 -9.53
N GLY A 83 -3.56 -25.61 -8.51
CA GLY A 83 -3.95 -27.00 -8.41
C GLY A 83 -5.17 -27.22 -7.51
N LYS A 84 -6.32 -26.67 -7.89
CA LYS A 84 -7.66 -27.22 -7.65
C LYS A 84 -8.56 -26.91 -8.83
#